data_AF-A0A535BXZ6-F1
#
_entry.id   AF-A0A535BXZ6-F1
#
_cell.length_a   1.000
_cell.length_b   1.000
_cell.length_c   1.000
_cell.angle_alpha   90.00
_cell.angle_beta   90.00
_cell.angle_gamma   90.00
#
_symmetry.space_group_name_H-M   'P 1'
#
loop_
_entity.id
_entity.type
_entity.pdbx_description
1 polymer ?
#
loop_
_entity_poly.entity_id
_entity_poly.type
_entity_poly.pdbx_seq_one_letter_code
_entity_poly.pdbx_strand_id
1 'polypeptide(L)'
;MHKFFARLAIVALSLGLGAGSANAQTGDATPDGNAHPNVGAFLLPRLSDGSLRIICSGTLVTPRVFLTASHCTAFALSQGSRART
;
A
#
# COMPACT_ATOMS: atom_id res chain seq x y z
N MET A 1 -30.51 -33.03 -11.77
CA MET A 1 -30.61 -31.57 -11.93
C MET A 1 -30.70 -30.85 -10.57
N HIS A 2 -31.66 -31.14 -9.69
CA HIS A 2 -31.76 -30.51 -8.34
C HIS A 2 -30.48 -30.55 -7.48
N LYS A 3 -29.77 -31.68 -7.45
CA LYS A 3 -28.52 -31.84 -6.69
C LYS A 3 -27.37 -30.95 -7.20
N PHE A 4 -27.42 -30.55 -8.47
CA PHE A 4 -26.40 -29.71 -9.11
C PHE A 4 -26.62 -28.24 -8.73
N PHE A 5 -27.87 -27.78 -8.79
CA PHE A 5 -28.26 -26.44 -8.32
C PHE A 5 -28.02 -26.25 -6.83
N ALA A 6 -28.28 -27.27 -6.01
CA ALA A 6 -27.99 -27.22 -4.57
C ALA A 6 -26.49 -27.03 -4.29
N ARG A 7 -25.61 -27.72 -5.02
CA ARG A 7 -24.15 -27.57 -4.87
C ARG A 7 -23.67 -26.21 -5.33
N LEU A 8 -24.21 -25.68 -6.44
CA LEU A 8 -23.90 -24.33 -6.93
C LEU A 8 -24.32 -23.26 -5.93
N ALA A 9 -25.50 -23.41 -5.32
CA ALA A 9 -25.99 -22.49 -4.29
C ALA A 9 -25.09 -22.48 -3.05
N ILE A 10 -24.60 -23.65 -2.61
CA ILE A 10 -23.68 -23.75 -1.46
C ILE A 10 -22.35 -23.06 -1.77
N VAL A 11 -21.77 -23.26 -2.97
CA VAL A 11 -20.53 -22.60 -3.38
C VAL A 11 -20.73 -21.08 -3.46
N ALA A 12 -21.79 -20.61 -4.10
CA ALA A 12 -22.09 -19.18 -4.19
C ALA A 12 -22.29 -18.54 -2.81
N LEU A 13 -22.99 -19.23 -1.89
CA LEU A 13 -23.16 -18.77 -0.52
C LEU A 13 -21.82 -18.70 0.21
N SER A 14 -20.95 -19.71 0.08
CA SER A 14 -19.62 -19.70 0.70
C SER A 14 -18.70 -18.57 0.20
N LEU A 15 -18.79 -18.19 -1.08
CA LEU A 15 -18.05 -17.04 -1.61
C LEU A 15 -18.64 -15.70 -1.12
N GLY A 16 -19.97 -15.62 -0.99
CA GLY A 16 -20.66 -14.42 -0.51
C GLY A 16 -20.40 -14.09 0.95
N LEU A 17 -20.30 -15.10 1.83
CA LEU A 17 -20.03 -14.89 3.26
C LEU A 17 -18.54 -14.59 3.58
N GLY A 18 -17.62 -14.83 2.63
CA GLY A 18 -16.18 -14.64 2.86
C GLY A 18 -15.64 -13.23 2.59
N ALA A 19 -16.42 -12.37 1.92
CA ALA A 19 -16.01 -11.01 1.60
C ALA A 19 -16.29 -10.06 2.78
N GLY A 20 -15.46 -10.12 3.82
CA GLY A 20 -15.48 -9.14 4.90
C GLY A 20 -15.20 -7.73 4.37
N SER A 21 -15.81 -6.71 4.98
CA SER A 21 -15.50 -5.31 4.68
C SER A 21 -14.04 -5.01 5.01
N ALA A 22 -13.30 -4.41 4.07
CA ALA A 22 -11.96 -3.89 4.34
C ALA A 22 -12.09 -2.72 5.33
N ASN A 23 -11.77 -2.97 6.59
CA ASN A 23 -11.73 -1.92 7.60
C ASN A 23 -10.53 -1.00 7.34
N ALA A 24 -10.73 0.30 7.53
CA ALA A 24 -9.61 1.24 7.52
C ALA A 24 -8.65 0.86 8.66
N GLN A 25 -7.36 0.70 8.35
CA GLN A 25 -6.35 0.54 9.39
C GLN A 25 -6.02 1.91 9.97
N THR A 26 -6.65 2.23 11.10
CA THR A 26 -6.54 3.54 11.78
C THR A 26 -5.62 3.53 13.00
N GLY A 27 -4.96 2.40 13.29
CA GLY A 27 -4.01 2.24 14.40
C GLY A 27 -2.61 1.79 13.94
N ASP A 28 -1.84 1.22 14.88
CA ASP A 28 -0.53 0.65 14.58
C ASP A 28 -0.67 -0.55 13.64
N ALA A 29 -0.22 -0.39 12.41
CA ALA A 29 -0.20 -1.49 11.44
C ALA A 29 0.91 -2.48 11.79
N THR A 30 0.59 -3.78 11.79
CA THR A 30 1.59 -4.85 11.87
C THR A 30 2.10 -5.21 10.47
N PRO A 31 3.38 -5.53 10.29
CA PRO A 31 3.87 -6.06 9.02
C PRO A 31 3.10 -7.31 8.60
N ASP A 32 2.58 -7.32 7.37
CA ASP A 32 1.77 -8.41 6.81
C ASP A 32 2.47 -9.15 5.66
N GLY A 33 3.79 -9.04 5.61
CA GLY A 33 4.62 -9.64 4.57
C GLY A 33 4.39 -8.95 3.22
N ASN A 34 3.81 -9.68 2.26
CA ASN A 34 3.61 -9.22 0.88
C ASN A 34 2.13 -9.05 0.52
N ALA A 35 1.25 -8.89 1.52
CA ALA A 35 -0.17 -8.68 1.26
C ALA A 35 -0.47 -7.33 0.59
N HIS A 36 0.44 -6.35 0.72
CA HIS A 36 0.37 -5.03 0.08
C HIS A 36 1.60 -4.73 -0.78
N PRO A 37 1.79 -5.42 -1.92
CA PRO A 37 3.03 -5.35 -2.70
C PRO A 37 3.32 -3.98 -3.34
N ASN A 38 2.31 -3.12 -3.44
CA ASN A 38 2.46 -1.78 -4.02
C ASN A 38 2.72 -0.70 -2.96
N VAL A 39 2.69 -1.02 -1.66
CA VAL A 39 3.00 -0.06 -0.59
C VAL A 39 4.51 0.04 -0.44
N GLY A 40 5.02 1.28 -0.38
CA GLY A 40 6.45 1.54 -0.24
C GLY A 40 6.76 2.69 0.71
N ALA A 41 8.04 2.79 1.08
CA ALA A 41 8.59 3.86 1.90
C ALA A 41 9.28 4.91 1.04
N PHE A 42 8.96 6.19 1.27
CA PHE A 42 9.70 7.32 0.69
C PHE A 42 10.92 7.62 1.58
N LEU A 43 12.11 7.35 1.05
CA LEU A 43 13.38 7.50 1.75
C LEU A 43 14.10 8.79 1.35
N LEU A 44 14.66 9.50 2.33
CA LEU A 44 15.58 10.62 2.10
C LEU A 44 16.86 10.43 2.92
N PRO A 45 18.03 10.91 2.41
CA PRO A 45 19.25 10.96 3.21
C PRO A 45 19.12 11.99 4.34
N ARG A 46 19.73 11.72 5.50
CA ARG A 46 19.92 12.72 6.54
C ARG A 46 21.01 13.69 6.12
N LEU A 47 20.81 14.99 6.37
CA LEU A 47 21.83 16.01 6.08
C LEU A 47 23.08 15.86 6.96
N SER A 48 22.94 15.23 8.13
CA SER A 48 24.02 15.07 9.11
C SER A 48 25.07 14.04 8.70
N ASP A 49 24.63 12.90 8.14
CA ASP A 49 25.49 11.73 7.91
C ASP A 49 25.20 10.97 6.61
N GLY A 50 24.24 11.44 5.79
CA GLY A 50 23.84 10.79 4.54
C GLY A 50 23.03 9.50 4.71
N SER A 51 22.77 9.03 5.93
CA SER A 51 22.02 7.80 6.18
C SER A 51 20.58 7.92 5.68
N LEU A 52 20.00 6.83 5.16
CA LEU A 52 18.61 6.85 4.71
C LEU A 52 17.65 6.85 5.92
N ARG A 53 16.58 7.62 5.81
CA ARG A 53 15.43 7.57 6.72
C ARG A 53 14.13 7.53 5.93
N ILE A 54 13.16 6.83 6.48
CA ILE A 54 11.78 6.88 6.02
C ILE A 54 11.20 8.23 6.44
N ILE A 55 10.65 8.97 5.48
CA ILE A 55 9.97 10.25 5.74
C ILE A 55 8.45 10.15 5.58
N CYS A 56 8.00 9.28 4.68
CA CYS A 56 6.60 9.08 4.33
C CYS A 56 6.41 7.67 3.74
N SER A 57 5.16 7.32 3.46
CA SER A 57 4.78 6.14 2.66
C SER A 57 4.18 6.57 1.31
N GLY A 58 3.83 5.59 0.48
CA GLY A 58 3.16 5.81 -0.80
C GLY A 58 2.78 4.51 -1.51
N THR A 59 2.30 4.63 -2.74
CA THR A 59 1.80 3.53 -3.56
C THR A 59 2.42 3.54 -4.95
N LEU A 60 2.96 2.40 -5.39
CA LEU A 60 3.39 2.19 -6.77
C LEU A 60 2.15 2.01 -7.66
N VAL A 61 1.81 3.03 -8.45
CA VAL A 61 0.61 3.01 -9.32
C VAL A 61 0.93 2.54 -10.74
N THR A 62 2.20 2.64 -11.15
CA THR A 62 2.78 1.99 -12.33
C THR A 62 4.21 1.60 -11.99
N PRO A 63 4.91 0.76 -12.79
CA PRO A 63 6.28 0.33 -12.49
C PRO A 63 7.30 1.46 -12.24
N ARG A 64 7.02 2.70 -12.65
CA ARG A 64 7.89 3.87 -12.47
C ARG A 64 7.19 5.10 -11.87
N VAL A 65 5.98 4.97 -11.35
CA VAL A 65 5.25 6.09 -10.74
C VAL A 65 4.86 5.72 -9.32
N PHE A 66 5.47 6.42 -8.36
CA PHE A 66 5.21 6.26 -6.94
C PHE A 66 4.40 7.46 -6.44
N LEU A 67 3.13 7.23 -6.10
CA LEU A 67 2.20 8.22 -5.58
C LEU A 67 2.43 8.40 -4.07
N THR A 68 2.58 9.64 -3.61
CA THR A 68 2.74 10.00 -2.19
C THR A 68 2.08 11.35 -1.90
N ALA A 69 2.08 11.78 -0.64
CA ALA A 69 1.50 13.06 -0.26
C ALA A 69 2.36 14.24 -0.74
N SER A 70 1.72 15.32 -1.19
CA SER A 70 2.38 16.52 -1.72
C SER A 70 3.28 17.21 -0.69
N HIS A 71 2.94 17.17 0.60
CA HIS A 71 3.79 17.76 1.65
C HIS A 71 5.10 16.98 1.83
N CYS A 72 5.15 15.69 1.49
CA CYS A 72 6.36 14.89 1.52
C CYS A 72 7.33 15.28 0.40
N THR A 73 6.81 15.53 -0.81
CA THR A 73 7.64 15.99 -1.94
C THR A 73 8.12 17.42 -1.73
N ALA A 74 7.28 18.30 -1.17
CA ALA A 74 7.69 19.65 -0.78
C ALA A 74 8.85 19.64 0.23
N PHE A 75 8.76 18.79 1.26
CA PHE A 75 9.85 18.59 2.22
C PHE A 75 11.13 18.03 1.58
N ALA A 76 11.00 17.07 0.65
CA ALA A 76 12.16 16.54 -0.09
C ALA A 76 12.88 17.65 -0.88
N LEU A 77 12.12 18.49 -1.57
CA LEU A 77 12.65 19.63 -2.31
C LEU A 77 13.32 20.66 -1.40
N SER A 78 12.74 20.95 -0.22
CA SER A 78 13.37 21.86 0.75
C SER A 78 14.68 21.31 1.34
N GLN A 79 14.87 19.99 1.32
CA GLN A 79 16.13 19.33 1.70
C GLN A 79 17.14 19.25 0.53
N GLY A 80 16.84 19.88 -0.61
CA GLY A 80 17.69 19.87 -1.80
C GLY A 80 17.59 18.60 -2.66
N SER A 81 16.64 17.70 -2.37
CA SER A 81 16.43 16.50 -3.17
C SER A 81 15.77 16.88 -4.49
N ARG A 82 16.33 16.45 -5.62
CA ARG A 82 15.74 16.67 -6.94
C ARG A 82 15.31 15.34 -7.54
N ALA A 83 14.10 15.30 -8.10
CA ALA A 83 13.69 14.19 -8.93
C ALA A 83 14.61 14.14 -10.15
N ARG A 84 15.29 13.02 -10.35
CA ARG A 84 16.04 12.76 -11.58
C ARG A 84 15.03 12.17 -12.56
N THR A 85 14.60 12.98 -13.53
CA THR A 85 13.75 12.54 -14.64
C THR A 85 14.50 11.61 -15.56
#